data_AF-A0P6W7-F1
#
_entry.id   AF-A0P6W7-F1
#
_cell.length_a   1.000
_cell.length_b   1.000
_cell.length_c   1.000
_cell.angle_alpha   90.00
_cell.angle_beta   90.00
_cell.angle_gamma   90.00
#
_symmetry.space_group_name_H-M   'P 1'
#
loop_
_entity.id
_entity.type
_entity.pdbx_description
1 polymer ?
#
loop_
_entity_poly.entity_id
_entity_poly.type
_entity_poly.pdbx_seq_one_letter_code
_entity_poly.pdbx_strand_id
1 'polypeptide(L)'
;MKKLLVSTEHFLAFLVLFICSLTTIAGDKRLNDLTDVLNGEDLANQQLVVFESETCGSCKAFNKDILTGWKSALNIKKTYSMQAPSGWELKEDLWATPTILFFEDGKEVSRYTGYDGNKQAFWQWLGLQTLTPEQKKIAFESGTERAFTGSLLDNHAPGFYVDPISGEQLFRSDNKFNSGTGWPSFFNPVPGSIVYKDDGHRVEVLSASSGIHLGHVFNDGPPPTGKRYCINSAVLKFVAD
;
A
#
# COMPACT_ATOMS: atom_id res chain seq x y z
N MET A 1 70.04 7.63 55.90
CA MET A 1 69.07 6.68 56.48
C MET A 1 68.14 7.44 57.42
N LYS A 2 66.84 7.11 57.38
CA LYS A 2 65.76 7.48 58.32
C LYS A 2 65.05 8.84 58.13
N LYS A 3 63.86 8.70 57.54
CA LYS A 3 62.53 9.23 57.94
C LYS A 3 62.39 10.75 58.11
N LEU A 4 61.76 11.36 57.10
CA LEU A 4 61.00 12.59 57.23
C LEU A 4 59.82 12.37 58.19
N LEU A 5 59.78 13.16 59.25
CA LEU A 5 58.59 13.49 60.04
C LEU A 5 57.84 14.60 59.29
N VAL A 6 56.54 14.41 59.03
CA VAL A 6 55.66 15.52 58.66
C VAL A 6 54.45 15.51 59.61
N SER A 7 54.23 16.72 60.12
CA SER A 7 53.27 17.18 61.10
C SER A 7 51.82 16.97 60.69
N THR A 8 51.00 16.79 61.71
CA THR A 8 49.55 16.84 61.75
C THR A 8 48.98 18.22 61.41
N GLU A 9 47.71 18.17 60.99
CA GLU A 9 46.67 19.22 60.95
C GLU A 9 46.57 20.11 59.70
N HIS A 10 45.49 19.96 58.93
CA HIS A 10 44.32 20.85 59.02
C HIS A 10 43.14 20.29 58.21
N PHE A 11 42.02 20.17 58.92
CA PHE A 11 40.66 19.93 58.41
C PHE A 11 40.28 20.96 57.34
N LEU A 12 39.77 20.53 56.18
CA LEU A 12 38.66 21.20 55.47
C LEU A 12 38.11 20.26 54.38
N ALA A 13 37.03 19.56 54.71
CA ALA A 13 36.23 18.81 53.74
C ALA A 13 35.28 19.78 53.02
N PHE A 14 35.50 20.03 51.73
CA PHE A 14 34.51 20.66 50.86
C PHE A 14 33.53 19.57 50.38
N LEU A 15 32.44 19.41 51.13
CA LEU A 15 31.26 18.64 50.72
C LEU A 15 30.44 19.52 49.76
N VAL A 16 30.52 19.24 48.46
CA VAL A 16 29.59 19.82 47.49
C VAL A 16 28.25 19.12 47.67
N LEU A 17 27.32 19.75 48.38
CA LEU A 17 25.91 19.36 48.39
C LEU A 17 25.33 19.55 46.99
N PHE A 18 25.12 18.45 46.26
CA PHE A 18 24.22 18.43 45.12
C PHE A 18 22.79 18.33 45.68
N ILE A 19 22.11 19.46 45.78
CA ILE A 19 20.68 19.51 46.13
C ILE A 19 19.93 18.93 44.94
N CYS A 20 19.61 17.64 45.02
CA CYS A 20 18.68 16.99 44.12
C CYS A 20 17.27 17.46 44.53
N SER A 21 16.82 18.57 43.95
CA SER A 21 15.46 19.04 44.07
C SER A 21 14.53 17.97 43.48
N LEU A 22 13.83 17.23 44.34
CA LEU A 22 12.68 16.43 43.97
C LEU A 22 11.56 17.37 43.51
N THR A 23 11.60 17.78 42.25
CA THR A 23 10.37 18.09 41.53
C THR A 23 9.76 16.76 41.14
N THR A 24 8.70 16.38 41.84
CA THR A 24 7.79 15.32 41.41
C THR A 24 7.25 15.73 40.03
N ILE A 25 7.86 15.19 38.97
CA ILE A 25 7.31 15.31 37.62
C ILE A 25 6.00 14.54 37.66
N ALA A 26 4.89 15.27 37.55
CA ALA A 26 3.58 14.72 37.32
C ALA A 26 3.63 13.75 36.13
N GLY A 27 2.97 12.59 36.28
CA GLY A 27 3.10 11.40 35.46
C GLY A 27 3.43 11.62 34.00
N ASP A 28 4.49 10.96 33.55
CA ASP A 28 4.84 10.79 32.15
C ASP A 28 3.71 10.00 31.46
N LYS A 29 2.71 10.73 30.95
CA LYS A 29 1.79 10.16 29.96
C LYS A 29 2.64 9.79 28.77
N ARG A 30 2.85 8.48 28.55
CA ARG A 30 3.49 7.98 27.33
C ARG A 30 2.80 8.64 26.14
N LEU A 31 3.55 8.96 25.10
CA LEU A 31 3.08 9.55 23.83
C LEU A 31 1.82 8.87 23.24
N ASN A 32 1.51 7.64 23.66
CA ASN A 32 0.33 6.85 23.32
C ASN A 32 -1.00 7.32 23.96
N ASP A 33 -1.00 8.32 24.84
CA ASP A 33 -2.15 8.63 25.72
C ASP A 33 -2.96 9.89 25.29
N LEU A 34 -2.73 10.40 24.08
CA LEU A 34 -3.34 11.65 23.59
C LEU A 34 -4.02 11.55 22.22
N THR A 35 -3.99 10.38 21.56
CA THR A 35 -4.62 10.17 20.25
C THR A 35 -5.79 9.21 20.38
N ASP A 36 -6.97 9.65 19.93
CA ASP A 36 -8.17 8.83 19.99
C ASP A 36 -7.98 7.52 19.21
N VAL A 37 -8.20 6.40 19.89
CA VAL A 37 -8.17 5.07 19.28
C VAL A 37 -9.36 4.96 18.32
N LEU A 38 -9.12 4.42 17.12
CA LEU A 38 -10.20 4.19 16.16
C LEU A 38 -11.22 3.21 16.75
N ASN A 39 -12.52 3.46 16.53
CA ASN A 39 -13.54 2.49 16.92
C ASN A 39 -13.69 1.42 15.84
N GLY A 40 -13.46 0.15 16.19
CA GLY A 40 -13.57 -0.97 15.26
C GLY A 40 -14.97 -1.18 14.67
N GLU A 41 -16.02 -0.77 15.38
CA GLU A 41 -17.42 -0.86 14.88
C GLU A 41 -17.71 0.11 13.73
N ASP A 42 -16.93 1.20 13.62
CA ASP A 42 -17.07 2.20 12.57
C ASP A 42 -16.25 1.87 11.30
N LEU A 43 -15.52 0.74 11.32
CA LEU A 43 -14.64 0.32 10.24
C LEU A 43 -15.27 -0.76 9.36
N ALA A 44 -14.84 -0.82 8.11
CA ALA A 44 -15.30 -1.84 7.19
C ALA A 44 -14.76 -3.23 7.59
N ASN A 45 -15.44 -4.30 7.13
CA ASN A 45 -14.95 -5.68 7.32
C ASN A 45 -13.51 -5.82 6.79
N GLN A 46 -13.30 -5.49 5.51
CA GLN A 46 -11.97 -5.37 4.92
C GLN A 46 -11.51 -3.91 5.00
N GLN A 47 -10.47 -3.66 5.78
CA GLN A 47 -10.04 -2.32 6.14
C GLN A 47 -8.51 -2.22 6.14
N LEU A 48 -7.99 -1.17 5.50
CA LEU A 48 -6.60 -0.76 5.71
C LEU A 48 -6.53 0.28 6.83
N VAL A 49 -5.61 0.09 7.76
CA VAL A 49 -5.28 1.09 8.79
C VAL A 49 -3.80 1.43 8.69
N VAL A 50 -3.50 2.72 8.54
CA VAL A 50 -2.14 3.27 8.48
C VAL A 50 -1.82 3.85 9.85
N PHE A 51 -0.88 3.20 10.54
CA PHE A 51 -0.32 3.67 11.79
C PHE A 51 0.87 4.56 11.47
N GLU A 52 0.77 5.85 11.78
CA GLU A 52 1.77 6.87 11.46
C GLU A 52 2.14 7.72 12.68
N SER A 53 3.20 8.53 12.55
CA SER A 53 3.60 9.51 13.55
C SER A 53 3.89 10.86 12.90
N GLU A 54 3.74 11.96 13.63
CA GLU A 54 3.86 13.32 13.07
C GLU A 54 5.26 13.61 12.49
N THR A 55 6.30 13.03 13.11
CA THR A 55 7.70 13.27 12.76
C THR A 55 8.27 12.25 11.77
N CYS A 56 7.44 11.33 11.26
CA CYS A 56 7.87 10.23 10.40
C CYS A 56 8.07 10.65 8.93
N GLY A 57 9.32 10.62 8.46
CA GLY A 57 9.69 10.90 7.07
C GLY A 57 9.10 9.89 6.07
N SER A 58 9.20 8.59 6.37
CA SER A 58 8.62 7.53 5.54
C SER A 58 7.09 7.63 5.42
N CYS A 59 6.42 8.16 6.46
CA CYS A 59 4.97 8.38 6.44
C CYS A 59 4.62 9.48 5.44
N LYS A 60 5.40 10.57 5.39
CA LYS A 60 5.24 11.63 4.37
C LYS A 60 5.45 11.08 2.96
N ALA A 61 6.47 10.23 2.77
CA ALA A 61 6.72 9.58 1.49
C ALA A 61 5.54 8.68 1.08
N PHE A 62 5.04 7.84 2.00
CA PHE A 62 3.88 6.96 1.74
C PHE A 62 2.61 7.75 1.41
N ASN A 63 2.31 8.80 2.19
CA ASN A 63 1.17 9.68 1.92
C ASN A 63 1.27 10.30 0.51
N LYS A 64 2.46 10.81 0.14
CA LYS A 64 2.70 11.40 -1.19
C LYS A 64 2.53 10.37 -2.30
N ASP A 65 3.14 9.20 -2.14
CA ASP A 65 3.31 8.25 -3.23
C ASP A 65 2.10 7.35 -3.47
N ILE A 66 1.35 7.04 -2.40
CA ILE A 66 0.26 6.06 -2.40
C ILE A 66 -1.08 6.74 -2.08
N LEU A 67 -1.15 7.52 -0.99
CA LEU A 67 -2.44 7.99 -0.49
C LEU A 67 -3.03 9.19 -1.23
N THR A 68 -2.20 10.11 -1.71
CA THR A 68 -2.64 11.30 -2.47
C THR A 68 -3.48 10.92 -3.70
N GLY A 69 -3.16 9.77 -4.32
CA GLY A 69 -3.84 9.25 -5.52
C GLY A 69 -4.71 8.03 -5.26
N TRP A 70 -5.12 7.78 -4.01
CA TRP A 70 -5.83 6.55 -3.66
C TRP A 70 -7.18 6.43 -4.37
N LYS A 71 -7.32 5.44 -5.25
CA LYS A 71 -8.58 5.10 -5.95
C LYS A 71 -9.04 3.67 -5.70
N SER A 72 -8.30 2.91 -4.89
CA SER A 72 -8.66 1.54 -4.55
C SER A 72 -10.03 1.51 -3.89
N ALA A 73 -10.79 0.45 -4.14
CA ALA A 73 -12.10 0.26 -3.52
C ALA A 73 -11.99 -0.03 -2.00
N LEU A 74 -10.79 -0.34 -1.50
CA LEU A 74 -10.56 -0.57 -0.08
C LEU A 74 -10.61 0.73 0.71
N ASN A 75 -11.32 0.66 1.83
CA ASN A 75 -11.34 1.73 2.80
C ASN A 75 -9.98 1.83 3.49
N ILE A 76 -9.51 3.07 3.67
CA ILE A 76 -8.29 3.35 4.40
C ILE A 76 -8.55 4.37 5.50
N LYS A 77 -8.01 4.12 6.69
CA LYS A 77 -7.99 5.05 7.82
C LYS A 77 -6.58 5.24 8.29
N LYS A 78 -6.28 6.44 8.78
CA LYS A 78 -4.99 6.75 9.38
C LYS A 78 -5.19 6.99 10.87
N THR A 79 -4.19 6.63 11.66
CA THR A 79 -4.18 6.87 13.09
C THR A 79 -2.77 7.18 13.56
N TYR A 80 -2.69 8.04 14.58
CA TYR A 80 -1.47 8.31 15.34
C TYR A 80 -1.43 7.50 16.65
N SER A 81 -2.50 6.75 16.97
CA SER A 81 -2.50 5.81 18.08
C SER A 81 -1.75 4.54 17.68
N MET A 82 -0.90 4.04 18.57
CA MET A 82 -0.18 2.77 18.39
C MET A 82 -0.99 1.57 18.91
N GLN A 83 -2.27 1.76 19.23
CA GLN A 83 -3.19 0.72 19.67
C GLN A 83 -4.06 0.24 18.51
N ALA A 84 -4.45 -1.03 18.53
CA ALA A 84 -5.47 -1.56 17.62
C ALA A 84 -6.76 -0.73 17.73
N PRO A 85 -7.58 -0.65 16.66
CA PRO A 85 -8.94 -0.17 16.81
C PRO A 85 -9.67 -0.90 17.94
N SER A 86 -10.58 -0.23 18.65
CA SER A 86 -11.27 -0.84 19.79
C SER A 86 -12.07 -2.07 19.35
N GLY A 87 -11.89 -3.18 20.07
CA GLY A 87 -12.52 -4.47 19.74
C GLY A 87 -11.81 -5.26 18.63
N TRP A 88 -10.71 -4.75 18.07
CA TRP A 88 -9.90 -5.43 17.07
C TRP A 88 -8.57 -5.92 17.66
N GLU A 89 -7.93 -6.87 16.98
CA GLU A 89 -6.74 -7.55 17.49
C GLU A 89 -5.54 -7.40 16.54
N LEU A 90 -4.40 -6.99 17.10
CA LEU A 90 -3.10 -7.06 16.43
C LEU A 90 -2.49 -8.44 16.62
N LYS A 91 -1.75 -8.93 15.61
CA LYS A 91 -0.95 -10.16 15.73
C LYS A 91 0.27 -9.96 16.62
N GLU A 92 0.82 -8.76 16.60
CA GLU A 92 2.02 -8.37 17.36
C GLU A 92 2.05 -6.85 17.53
N ASP A 93 2.85 -6.37 18.47
CA ASP A 93 2.98 -4.95 18.76
C ASP A 93 3.54 -4.14 17.57
N LEU A 94 3.15 -2.87 17.51
CA LEU A 94 3.67 -1.91 16.53
C LEU A 94 4.97 -1.29 17.06
N TRP A 95 6.05 -1.40 16.27
CA TRP A 95 7.38 -0.89 16.64
C TRP A 95 7.96 0.13 15.64
N ALA A 96 7.30 0.33 14.50
CA ALA A 96 7.74 1.26 13.46
C ALA A 96 6.57 1.98 12.78
N THR A 97 6.86 3.11 12.14
CA THR A 97 5.92 3.87 11.33
C THR A 97 6.54 4.26 9.97
N PRO A 98 5.76 4.30 8.86
CA PRO A 98 4.37 3.87 8.81
C PRO A 98 4.29 2.35 8.93
N THR A 99 3.27 1.84 9.60
CA THR A 99 2.88 0.43 9.50
C THR A 99 1.48 0.38 8.93
N ILE A 100 1.30 -0.31 7.83
CA ILE A 100 0.00 -0.47 7.17
C ILE A 100 -0.48 -1.88 7.48
N LEU A 101 -1.64 -1.97 8.12
CA LEU A 101 -2.27 -3.24 8.43
C LEU A 101 -3.51 -3.43 7.58
N PHE A 102 -3.64 -4.63 7.02
CA PHE A 102 -4.87 -5.11 6.40
C PHE A 102 -5.62 -5.97 7.41
N PHE A 103 -6.81 -5.51 7.76
CA PHE A 103 -7.73 -6.21 8.65
C PHE A 103 -8.86 -6.86 7.84
N GLU A 104 -9.31 -8.02 8.32
CA GLU A 104 -10.53 -8.69 7.89
C GLU A 104 -11.28 -9.16 9.13
N ASP A 105 -12.58 -8.85 9.24
CA ASP A 105 -13.41 -9.14 10.40
C ASP A 105 -12.76 -8.74 11.75
N GLY A 106 -12.11 -7.57 11.76
CA GLY A 106 -11.43 -7.01 12.94
C GLY A 106 -10.14 -7.70 13.38
N LYS A 107 -9.60 -8.60 12.56
CA LYS A 107 -8.35 -9.31 12.82
C LYS A 107 -7.26 -8.88 11.86
N GLU A 108 -6.05 -8.65 12.36
CA GLU A 108 -4.89 -8.37 11.52
C GLU A 108 -4.59 -9.58 10.62
N VAL A 109 -4.80 -9.44 9.30
CA VAL A 109 -4.49 -10.49 8.31
C VAL A 109 -3.06 -10.35 7.82
N SER A 110 -2.65 -9.14 7.46
CA SER A 110 -1.34 -8.87 6.89
C SER A 110 -0.82 -7.48 7.25
N ARG A 111 0.49 -7.32 7.16
CA ARG A 111 1.23 -6.14 7.59
C ARG A 111 2.26 -5.72 6.56
N TYR A 112 2.41 -4.42 6.38
CA TYR A 112 3.49 -3.78 5.63
C TYR A 112 4.15 -2.73 6.52
N THR A 113 5.37 -3.02 6.98
CA THR A 113 6.09 -2.19 7.96
C THR A 113 7.18 -1.36 7.29
N GLY A 114 7.15 -0.06 7.55
CA GLY A 114 8.03 0.92 6.92
C GLY A 114 7.58 1.25 5.49
N TYR A 115 8.21 2.26 4.90
CA TYR A 115 8.08 2.58 3.49
C TYR A 115 9.35 3.25 3.00
N ASP A 116 9.94 2.70 1.95
CA ASP A 116 11.24 3.08 1.40
C ASP A 116 11.12 3.82 0.05
N GLY A 117 9.90 4.08 -0.42
CA GLY A 117 9.63 4.68 -1.73
C GLY A 117 9.29 3.68 -2.82
N ASN A 118 9.33 2.36 -2.54
CA ASN A 118 8.99 1.33 -3.51
C ASN A 118 7.48 1.13 -3.63
N LYS A 119 6.86 1.89 -4.55
CA LYS A 119 5.41 1.83 -4.81
C LYS A 119 4.95 0.45 -5.24
N GLN A 120 5.73 -0.21 -6.10
CA GLN A 120 5.40 -1.51 -6.65
C GLN A 120 5.36 -2.59 -5.55
N ALA A 121 6.31 -2.55 -4.61
CA ALA A 121 6.30 -3.48 -3.48
C ALA A 121 5.05 -3.33 -2.61
N PHE A 122 4.59 -2.10 -2.36
CA PHE A 122 3.34 -1.86 -1.63
C PHE A 122 2.12 -2.41 -2.40
N TRP A 123 1.99 -2.09 -3.69
CA TRP A 123 0.84 -2.56 -4.48
C TRP A 123 0.85 -4.08 -4.67
N GLN A 124 2.02 -4.70 -4.81
CA GLN A 124 2.15 -6.14 -4.84
C GLN A 124 1.71 -6.77 -3.52
N TRP A 125 2.16 -6.24 -2.37
CA TRP A 125 1.72 -6.71 -1.06
C TRP A 125 0.20 -6.65 -0.92
N LEU A 126 -0.41 -5.52 -1.29
CA LEU A 126 -1.86 -5.34 -1.20
C LEU A 126 -2.62 -6.27 -2.15
N GLY A 127 -2.14 -6.42 -3.38
CA GLY A 127 -2.71 -7.34 -4.36
C GLY A 127 -2.66 -8.80 -3.90
N LEU A 128 -1.59 -9.21 -3.22
CA LEU A 128 -1.49 -10.54 -2.62
C LEU A 128 -2.55 -10.80 -1.53
N GLN A 129 -3.12 -9.76 -0.91
CA GLN A 129 -4.19 -9.94 0.08
C GLN A 129 -5.59 -9.90 -0.55
N THR A 130 -5.75 -9.20 -1.67
CA THR A 130 -7.06 -8.77 -2.18
C THR A 130 -7.49 -9.47 -3.46
N LEU A 131 -6.53 -9.98 -4.23
CA LEU A 131 -6.82 -10.76 -5.44
C LEU A 131 -7.16 -12.21 -5.12
N THR A 132 -7.96 -12.82 -5.98
CA THR A 132 -8.20 -14.27 -5.99
C THR A 132 -6.95 -15.03 -6.49
N PRO A 133 -6.84 -16.36 -6.25
CA PRO A 133 -5.70 -17.14 -6.74
C PRO A 133 -5.46 -17.05 -8.26
N GLU A 134 -6.53 -17.09 -9.06
CA GLU A 134 -6.45 -16.95 -10.52
C GLU A 134 -5.92 -15.56 -10.92
N GLN A 135 -6.45 -14.51 -10.28
CA GLN A 135 -5.99 -13.14 -10.52
C GLN A 135 -4.51 -12.97 -10.15
N LYS A 136 -4.04 -13.55 -9.04
CA LYS A 136 -2.62 -13.48 -8.65
C LYS A 136 -1.72 -14.13 -9.71
N LYS A 137 -2.11 -15.30 -10.21
CA LYS A 137 -1.38 -15.99 -11.28
C LYS A 137 -1.26 -15.12 -12.53
N ILE A 138 -2.33 -14.46 -12.93
CA ILE A 138 -2.29 -13.56 -14.10
C ILE A 138 -1.45 -12.32 -13.78
N ALA A 139 -1.75 -11.62 -12.68
CA ALA A 139 -1.16 -10.34 -12.31
C ALA A 139 0.34 -10.39 -12.00
N PHE A 140 0.82 -11.45 -11.33
CA PHE A 140 2.19 -11.51 -10.80
C PHE A 140 3.06 -12.60 -11.43
N GLU A 141 2.47 -13.57 -12.13
CA GLU A 141 3.20 -14.66 -12.81
C GLU A 141 3.05 -14.57 -14.35
N SER A 142 2.56 -13.44 -14.86
CA SER A 142 2.26 -13.19 -16.28
C SER A 142 1.41 -14.31 -16.92
N GLY A 143 0.47 -14.86 -16.13
CA GLY A 143 -0.49 -15.85 -16.60
C GLY A 143 -1.49 -15.29 -17.60
N THR A 144 -2.33 -16.15 -18.17
CA THR A 144 -3.38 -15.75 -19.10
C THR A 144 -4.64 -16.56 -18.80
N GLU A 145 -5.79 -15.90 -18.65
CA GLU A 145 -7.08 -16.57 -18.52
C GLU A 145 -7.42 -17.32 -19.81
N ARG A 146 -8.29 -18.32 -19.73
CA ARG A 146 -8.69 -19.06 -20.93
C ARG A 146 -9.48 -18.14 -21.87
N ALA A 147 -9.22 -18.28 -23.18
CA ALA A 147 -9.98 -17.56 -24.20
C ALA A 147 -11.49 -17.83 -24.04
N PHE A 148 -12.30 -16.78 -24.24
CA PHE A 148 -13.77 -16.79 -24.21
C PHE A 148 -14.40 -17.06 -22.83
N THR A 149 -13.63 -17.02 -21.74
CA THR A 149 -14.17 -17.25 -20.38
C THR A 149 -14.19 -16.00 -19.50
N GLY A 150 -13.54 -14.91 -19.91
CA GLY A 150 -13.45 -13.67 -19.13
C GLY A 150 -14.81 -12.99 -18.94
N SER A 151 -15.13 -12.61 -17.71
CA SER A 151 -16.43 -11.99 -17.35
C SER A 151 -16.69 -10.64 -18.01
N LEU A 152 -15.64 -9.92 -18.39
CA LEU A 152 -15.68 -8.61 -19.04
C LEU A 152 -15.46 -8.67 -20.55
N LEU A 153 -15.38 -9.88 -21.13
CA LEU A 153 -15.18 -10.08 -22.56
C LEU A 153 -16.27 -9.39 -23.39
N ASP A 154 -17.53 -9.63 -23.04
CA ASP A 154 -18.69 -9.11 -23.78
C ASP A 154 -19.26 -7.81 -23.17
N ASN A 155 -18.61 -7.28 -22.12
CA ASN A 155 -19.06 -6.02 -21.53
C ASN A 155 -18.80 -4.86 -22.48
N HIS A 156 -19.82 -4.07 -22.79
CA HIS A 156 -19.72 -2.84 -23.60
C HIS A 156 -20.48 -1.67 -22.95
N ALA A 157 -20.84 -1.81 -21.68
CA ALA A 157 -21.50 -0.74 -20.95
C ALA A 157 -20.59 0.51 -20.86
N PRO A 158 -21.17 1.74 -20.90
CA PRO A 158 -20.42 2.97 -20.68
C PRO A 158 -19.74 2.99 -19.30
N GLY A 159 -18.43 3.21 -19.28
CA GLY A 159 -17.65 3.22 -18.05
C GLY A 159 -16.15 3.06 -18.27
N PHE A 160 -15.44 2.73 -17.18
CA PHE A 160 -14.01 2.48 -17.16
C PHE A 160 -13.69 1.04 -16.74
N TYR A 161 -12.65 0.50 -17.35
CA TYR A 161 -11.94 -0.69 -16.90
C TYR A 161 -10.75 -0.23 -16.09
N VAL A 162 -10.76 -0.53 -14.80
CA VAL A 162 -9.79 -0.06 -13.82
C VAL A 162 -8.93 -1.22 -13.31
N ASP A 163 -7.75 -0.86 -12.81
CA ASP A 163 -6.87 -1.75 -12.08
C ASP A 163 -7.61 -2.28 -10.83
N PRO A 164 -7.71 -3.60 -10.62
CA PRO A 164 -8.49 -4.18 -9.53
C PRO A 164 -7.87 -3.92 -8.15
N ILE A 165 -6.57 -3.58 -8.07
CA ILE A 165 -5.87 -3.29 -6.82
C ILE A 165 -5.89 -1.78 -6.55
N SER A 166 -5.37 -0.98 -7.48
CA SER A 166 -5.18 0.47 -7.26
C SER A 166 -6.40 1.31 -7.59
N GLY A 167 -7.35 0.77 -8.38
CA GLY A 167 -8.51 1.49 -8.90
C GLY A 167 -8.17 2.50 -10.00
N GLU A 168 -6.93 2.55 -10.48
CA GLU A 168 -6.55 3.45 -11.56
C GLU A 168 -7.23 3.08 -12.88
N GLN A 169 -7.66 4.09 -13.64
CA GLN A 169 -8.32 3.89 -14.92
C GLN A 169 -7.30 3.43 -15.96
N LEU A 170 -7.57 2.27 -16.59
CA LEU A 170 -6.69 1.67 -17.59
C LEU A 170 -7.25 1.86 -19.00
N PHE A 171 -8.56 1.58 -19.17
CA PHE A 171 -9.23 1.70 -20.46
C PHE A 171 -10.63 2.29 -20.30
N ARG A 172 -11.04 3.08 -21.29
CA ARG A 172 -12.41 3.57 -21.42
C ARG A 172 -13.21 2.62 -22.32
N SER A 173 -14.51 2.47 -22.05
CA SER A 173 -15.39 1.56 -22.80
C SER A 173 -15.55 1.91 -24.28
N ASP A 174 -15.44 3.19 -24.65
CA ASP A 174 -15.45 3.67 -26.04
C ASP A 174 -14.27 3.12 -26.88
N ASN A 175 -13.17 2.80 -26.21
CA ASN A 175 -11.99 2.24 -26.83
C ASN A 175 -12.08 0.71 -26.98
N LYS A 176 -13.10 0.06 -26.40
CA LYS A 176 -13.28 -1.38 -26.47
C LYS A 176 -13.91 -1.79 -27.79
N PHE A 177 -13.47 -2.91 -28.35
CA PHE A 177 -14.01 -3.47 -29.59
C PHE A 177 -14.01 -5.00 -29.58
N ASN A 178 -14.84 -5.59 -30.45
CA ASN A 178 -14.92 -7.03 -30.64
C ASN A 178 -13.81 -7.50 -31.58
N SER A 179 -12.74 -8.07 -31.04
CA SER A 179 -11.60 -8.58 -31.81
C SER A 179 -11.75 -10.04 -32.25
N GLY A 180 -12.67 -10.79 -31.61
CA GLY A 180 -12.81 -12.23 -31.81
C GLY A 180 -11.69 -13.08 -31.20
N THR A 181 -10.76 -12.50 -30.42
CA THR A 181 -9.63 -13.24 -29.84
C THR A 181 -10.00 -14.04 -28.60
N GLY A 182 -11.13 -13.71 -27.95
CA GLY A 182 -11.57 -14.33 -26.71
C GLY A 182 -11.12 -13.60 -25.43
N TRP A 183 -10.51 -12.42 -25.56
CA TRP A 183 -10.20 -11.53 -24.44
C TRP A 183 -10.65 -10.09 -24.71
N PRO A 184 -11.00 -9.30 -23.67
CA PRO A 184 -11.22 -7.86 -23.79
C PRO A 184 -10.14 -7.20 -24.66
N SER A 185 -10.59 -6.46 -25.67
CA SER A 185 -9.70 -5.82 -26.62
C SER A 185 -10.02 -4.34 -26.73
N PHE A 186 -8.99 -3.52 -26.58
CA PHE A 186 -9.09 -2.06 -26.66
C PHE A 186 -8.14 -1.54 -27.73
N PHE A 187 -8.47 -0.42 -28.37
CA PHE A 187 -7.57 0.20 -29.35
C PHE A 187 -6.69 1.31 -28.75
N ASN A 188 -7.03 1.81 -27.56
CA ASN A 188 -6.25 2.84 -26.86
C ASN A 188 -6.43 2.77 -25.33
N PRO A 189 -5.34 2.85 -24.54
CA PRO A 189 -5.41 2.99 -23.08
C PRO A 189 -5.70 4.43 -22.67
N VAL A 190 -6.00 4.63 -21.38
CA VAL A 190 -5.93 5.95 -20.75
C VAL A 190 -4.46 6.42 -20.78
N PRO A 191 -4.17 7.67 -21.18
CA PRO A 191 -2.79 8.17 -21.24
C PRO A 191 -2.04 8.01 -19.92
N GLY A 192 -0.83 7.43 -19.97
CA GLY A 192 0.02 7.23 -18.79
C GLY A 192 -0.39 6.08 -17.85
N SER A 193 -1.48 5.36 -18.16
CA SER A 193 -1.99 4.28 -17.30
C SER A 193 -1.26 2.95 -17.45
N ILE A 194 -0.45 2.78 -18.50
CA ILE A 194 0.24 1.53 -18.80
C ILE A 194 1.74 1.71 -19.04
N VAL A 195 2.50 0.65 -18.76
CA VAL A 195 3.92 0.50 -19.08
C VAL A 195 4.11 -0.69 -20.01
N TYR A 196 5.02 -0.56 -20.96
CA TYR A 196 5.35 -1.62 -21.91
C TYR A 196 6.62 -2.34 -21.46
N LYS A 197 6.63 -3.66 -21.65
CA LYS A 197 7.80 -4.50 -21.44
C LYS A 197 7.95 -5.49 -22.58
N ASP A 198 9.15 -5.59 -23.13
CA ASP A 198 9.45 -6.57 -24.18
C ASP A 198 9.61 -7.95 -23.55
N ASP A 199 8.87 -8.96 -24.04
CA ASP A 199 8.98 -10.36 -23.61
C ASP A 199 9.72 -11.24 -24.65
N GLY A 200 10.34 -10.63 -25.66
CA GLY A 200 11.14 -11.27 -26.72
C GLY A 200 10.34 -11.63 -27.97
N HIS A 201 9.01 -11.74 -27.86
CA HIS A 201 8.13 -12.10 -28.97
C HIS A 201 6.92 -11.17 -29.10
N ARG A 202 6.48 -10.58 -28.00
CA ARG A 202 5.34 -9.67 -27.88
C ARG A 202 5.72 -8.51 -26.97
N VAL A 203 4.85 -7.52 -26.93
CA VAL A 203 4.97 -6.40 -25.98
C VAL A 203 3.95 -6.61 -24.88
N GLU A 204 4.44 -6.97 -23.69
CA GLU A 204 3.67 -7.06 -22.45
C GLU A 204 3.17 -5.67 -22.05
N VAL A 205 1.93 -5.63 -21.56
CA VAL A 205 1.26 -4.45 -21.05
C VAL A 205 1.08 -4.62 -19.55
N LEU A 206 1.67 -3.70 -18.78
CA LEU A 206 1.59 -3.65 -17.32
C LEU A 206 0.80 -2.42 -16.88
N SER A 207 0.12 -2.49 -15.74
CA SER A 207 -0.43 -1.30 -15.08
C SER A 207 0.72 -0.39 -14.62
N ALA A 208 0.68 0.89 -14.98
CA ALA A 208 1.70 1.86 -14.54
C ALA A 208 1.65 2.12 -13.03
N SER A 209 0.50 1.87 -12.40
CA SER A 209 0.28 2.14 -10.99
C SER A 209 0.75 0.99 -10.09
N SER A 210 0.18 -0.20 -10.28
CA SER A 210 0.45 -1.37 -9.45
C SER A 210 1.57 -2.26 -9.99
N GLY A 211 1.90 -2.15 -11.28
CA GLY A 211 2.88 -3.00 -11.95
C GLY A 211 2.35 -4.37 -12.36
N ILE A 212 1.06 -4.68 -12.17
CA ILE A 212 0.52 -6.00 -12.53
C ILE A 212 0.52 -6.22 -14.03
N HIS A 213 0.70 -7.49 -14.42
CA HIS A 213 0.46 -7.95 -15.79
C HIS A 213 -1.02 -7.80 -16.16
N LEU A 214 -1.27 -7.15 -17.29
CA LEU A 214 -2.61 -6.98 -17.87
C LEU A 214 -2.82 -7.90 -19.07
N GLY A 215 -1.84 -7.95 -19.97
CA GLY A 215 -1.89 -8.70 -21.21
C GLY A 215 -0.82 -8.24 -22.19
N HIS A 216 -1.18 -8.13 -23.46
CA HIS A 216 -0.24 -7.77 -24.54
C HIS A 216 -0.85 -6.79 -25.53
N VAL A 217 0.02 -6.05 -26.23
CA VAL A 217 -0.37 -5.16 -27.33
C VAL A 217 0.13 -5.68 -28.68
N PHE A 218 -0.71 -5.56 -29.71
CA PHE A 218 -0.46 -5.98 -31.08
C PHE A 218 -0.73 -4.84 -32.08
N ASN A 219 -0.21 -4.97 -33.32
CA ASN A 219 -0.35 -3.98 -34.40
C ASN A 219 -1.46 -4.32 -35.41
N ASP A 220 -2.44 -5.12 -35.00
CA ASP A 220 -3.55 -5.62 -35.81
C ASP A 220 -4.91 -5.05 -35.35
N GLY A 221 -4.89 -3.88 -34.71
CA GLY A 221 -6.09 -3.21 -34.22
C GLY A 221 -6.76 -2.32 -35.27
N PRO A 222 -7.96 -1.80 -34.96
CA PRO A 222 -8.67 -0.89 -35.84
C PRO A 222 -8.02 0.49 -35.88
N PRO A 223 -8.35 1.32 -36.89
CA PRO A 223 -8.11 2.76 -36.84
C PRO A 223 -8.74 3.39 -35.58
N PRO A 224 -8.19 4.50 -35.06
CA PRO A 224 -7.09 5.29 -35.63
C PRO A 224 -5.69 4.83 -35.21
N THR A 225 -5.56 4.04 -34.14
CA THR A 225 -4.26 3.69 -33.57
C THR A 225 -3.58 2.52 -34.28
N GLY A 226 -4.37 1.63 -34.90
CA GLY A 226 -3.88 0.35 -35.42
C GLY A 226 -3.42 -0.61 -34.32
N LYS A 227 -3.67 -0.30 -33.04
CA LYS A 227 -3.23 -1.08 -31.89
C LYS A 227 -4.37 -1.92 -31.34
N ARG A 228 -4.05 -3.11 -30.87
CA ARG A 228 -4.97 -3.96 -30.12
C ARG A 228 -4.33 -4.33 -28.79
N TYR A 229 -4.85 -3.76 -27.72
CA TYR A 229 -4.53 -4.11 -26.33
C TYR A 229 -5.44 -5.27 -25.95
N CYS A 230 -4.87 -6.48 -25.91
CA CYS A 230 -5.58 -7.72 -25.59
C CYS A 230 -5.32 -8.05 -24.12
N ILE A 231 -6.32 -7.82 -23.28
CA ILE A 231 -6.17 -7.75 -21.82
C ILE A 231 -7.00 -8.84 -21.16
N ASN A 232 -6.46 -9.49 -20.14
CA ASN A 232 -7.19 -10.46 -19.34
C ASN A 232 -8.33 -9.77 -18.57
N SER A 233 -9.53 -10.32 -18.61
CA SER A 233 -10.67 -9.84 -17.84
C SER A 233 -10.42 -9.93 -16.34
N ALA A 234 -9.77 -11.00 -15.87
CA ALA A 234 -9.56 -11.24 -14.45
C ALA A 234 -8.79 -10.12 -13.74
N VAL A 235 -7.89 -9.43 -14.45
CA VAL A 235 -7.09 -8.31 -13.92
C VAL A 235 -7.67 -6.94 -14.29
N LEU A 236 -8.97 -6.89 -14.55
CA LEU A 236 -9.74 -5.68 -14.73
C LEU A 236 -10.94 -5.68 -13.78
N LYS A 237 -11.34 -4.50 -13.30
CA LYS A 237 -12.65 -4.26 -12.70
C LYS A 237 -13.39 -3.23 -13.54
N PHE A 238 -14.69 -3.41 -13.73
CA PHE A 238 -15.50 -2.43 -14.45
C PHE A 238 -16.20 -1.47 -13.46
N VAL A 239 -16.20 -0.18 -13.80
CA VAL A 239 -16.89 0.88 -13.09
C VAL A 239 -17.76 1.63 -14.11
N ALA A 240 -19.08 1.55 -13.95
CA ALA A 240 -20.02 2.27 -14.79
C ALA A 240 -19.96 3.79 -14.53
N ASP A 241 -20.40 4.57 -15.52
CA ASP A 241 -20.57 6.03 -15.41
C ASP A 241 -21.62 6.47 -14.37
#